data_AF-Q5D226-F1
#
_entry.id   AF-Q5D226-F1
#
_cell.length_a   1.000
_cell.length_b   1.000
_cell.length_c   1.000
_cell.angle_alpha   90.00
_cell.angle_beta   90.00
_cell.angle_gamma   90.00
#
_symmetry.space_group_name_H-M   'P 1'
#
loop_
_entity.id
_entity.type
_entity.pdbx_description
1 polymer ?
#
loop_
_entity_poly.entity_id
_entity_poly.type
_entity_poly.pdbx_seq_one_letter_code
_entity_poly.pdbx_strand_id
1 'polypeptide(L)'
;WKQKRKFLPEDIGQSPMASMPDGDKVDLEAFSEFTKIITPAITRVVDFAKKLPMFSELPCEDQIILLKGCCMEIMSLRAAVRYDPESETLTLSGEMAVKREQLKNGGLGVVSDAIFDLGKSLSAFNLDDTEVALLQAVLLMSSDRTGLICVEKIEKCQETYLLAFEHYINYRKHNIPHF
;
A
#
# COMPACT_ATOMS: atom_id res chain seq x y z
N TRP A 1 11.69 5.44 10.32
CA TRP A 1 10.34 5.04 10.79
C TRP A 1 10.38 4.16 12.04
N LYS A 2 11.30 3.18 12.14
CA LYS A 2 11.39 2.21 13.26
C LYS A 2 11.37 2.80 14.68
N GLN A 3 11.98 3.96 14.91
CA GLN A 3 12.08 4.57 16.25
C GLN A 3 10.83 5.30 16.75
N LYS A 4 9.84 5.56 15.87
CA LYS A 4 8.64 6.36 16.22
C LYS A 4 7.35 5.53 16.31
N ARG A 5 7.39 4.25 15.94
CA ARG A 5 6.22 3.39 15.91
C ARG A 5 5.94 2.81 17.30
N LYS A 6 4.66 2.61 17.59
CA LYS A 6 4.16 1.91 18.78
C LYS A 6 3.58 0.57 18.34
N PHE A 7 3.87 -0.49 19.09
CA PHE A 7 3.26 -1.78 18.86
C PHE A 7 1.79 -1.72 19.25
N LEU A 8 0.92 -2.29 18.42
CA LEU A 8 -0.44 -2.57 18.82
C LEU A 8 -0.40 -3.57 19.99
N PRO A 9 -1.09 -3.29 21.12
CA PRO A 9 -1.11 -4.17 22.29
C PRO A 9 -1.37 -5.63 21.92
N GLU A 10 -0.65 -6.55 22.56
CA GLU A 10 -0.68 -7.96 22.14
C GLU A 10 -2.04 -8.61 22.34
N ASP A 11 -2.84 -8.15 23.30
CA ASP A 11 -4.20 -8.59 23.59
C ASP A 11 -5.22 -8.24 22.50
N ILE A 12 -4.95 -7.20 21.70
CA ILE A 12 -5.79 -6.79 20.58
C ILE A 12 -5.50 -7.67 19.36
N GLY A 13 -6.55 -8.22 18.74
CA GLY A 13 -6.45 -9.05 17.53
C GLY A 13 -6.22 -10.53 17.82
N GLN A 14 -6.41 -10.98 19.06
CA GLN A 14 -6.25 -12.40 19.45
C GLN A 14 -7.54 -13.23 19.36
N SER A 15 -8.72 -12.60 19.45
CA SER A 15 -9.99 -13.31 19.59
C SER A 15 -11.05 -12.71 18.68
N PRO A 16 -11.31 -13.31 17.52
CA PRO A 16 -12.24 -12.73 16.59
C PRO A 16 -13.69 -13.06 17.01
N MET A 17 -14.49 -12.02 17.27
CA MET A 17 -15.80 -12.13 17.95
C MET A 17 -17.00 -12.00 17.00
N ALA A 18 -16.83 -11.41 15.81
CA ALA A 18 -17.92 -11.20 14.84
C ALA A 18 -17.73 -12.04 13.58
N SER A 19 -18.73 -12.79 13.15
CA SER A 19 -18.68 -13.64 11.94
C SER A 19 -18.84 -12.80 10.66
N MET A 20 -17.92 -12.92 9.69
CA MET A 20 -18.11 -12.40 8.31
C MET A 20 -18.77 -13.46 7.42
N PRO A 21 -19.37 -13.07 6.27
CA PRO A 21 -20.02 -13.98 5.33
C PRO A 21 -19.11 -15.12 4.83
N ASP A 22 -17.81 -14.88 4.73
CA ASP A 22 -16.81 -15.86 4.24
C ASP A 22 -16.25 -16.76 5.36
N GLY A 23 -16.77 -16.66 6.59
CA GLY A 23 -16.34 -17.49 7.73
C GLY A 23 -15.15 -16.95 8.53
N ASP A 24 -14.44 -15.95 8.00
CA ASP A 24 -13.44 -15.20 8.77
C ASP A 24 -14.14 -14.41 9.88
N LYS A 25 -13.68 -14.61 11.12
CA LYS A 25 -14.19 -13.82 12.23
C LYS A 25 -13.36 -12.53 12.35
N VAL A 26 -14.00 -11.42 12.68
CA VAL A 26 -13.35 -10.11 12.87
C VAL A 26 -13.30 -9.76 14.36
N ASP A 27 -12.12 -9.36 14.81
CA ASP A 27 -11.88 -8.72 16.09
C ASP A 27 -12.27 -7.23 15.97
N LEU A 28 -13.34 -6.84 16.65
CA LEU A 28 -13.92 -5.50 16.56
C LEU A 28 -13.03 -4.43 17.19
N GLU A 29 -12.20 -4.79 18.17
CA GLU A 29 -11.27 -3.86 18.82
C GLU A 29 -10.11 -3.55 17.87
N ALA A 30 -9.52 -4.60 17.28
CA ALA A 30 -8.49 -4.44 16.25
C ALA A 30 -9.01 -3.63 15.03
N PHE A 31 -10.22 -3.95 14.56
CA PHE A 31 -10.87 -3.21 13.48
C PHE A 31 -11.09 -1.73 13.84
N SER A 32 -11.51 -1.44 15.08
CA SER A 32 -11.66 -0.06 15.56
C SER A 32 -10.34 0.70 15.54
N GLU A 33 -9.23 0.10 15.99
CA GLU A 33 -7.91 0.73 15.94
C GLU A 33 -7.46 1.02 14.50
N PHE A 34 -7.69 0.11 13.56
CA PHE A 34 -7.32 0.32 12.16
C PHE A 34 -8.16 1.41 11.48
N THR A 35 -9.46 1.47 11.76
CA THR A 35 -10.34 2.52 11.20
C THR A 35 -9.99 3.92 11.70
N LYS A 36 -9.42 4.07 12.91
CA LYS A 36 -8.93 5.38 13.40
C LYS A 36 -7.80 5.95 12.56
N ILE A 37 -6.94 5.09 12.00
CA ILE A 37 -5.76 5.51 11.23
C ILE A 37 -5.94 5.43 9.71
N ILE A 38 -7.06 4.89 9.21
CA ILE A 38 -7.28 4.66 7.78
C ILE A 38 -7.59 5.96 7.03
N THR A 39 -8.41 6.86 7.59
CA THR A 39 -8.79 8.11 6.92
C THR A 39 -7.57 8.98 6.61
N PRO A 40 -6.65 9.24 7.56
CA PRO A 40 -5.40 9.95 7.25
C PRO A 40 -4.53 9.21 6.23
N ALA A 41 -4.53 7.87 6.20
CA ALA A 41 -3.79 7.10 5.23
C ALA A 41 -4.32 7.30 3.80
N ILE A 42 -5.64 7.25 3.62
CA ILE A 42 -6.32 7.54 2.36
C ILE A 42 -6.03 8.97 1.90
N THR A 43 -6.15 9.96 2.79
CA THR A 43 -5.84 11.37 2.47
C THR A 43 -4.41 11.51 1.95
N ARG A 44 -3.43 10.83 2.54
CA ARG A 44 -2.04 10.84 2.05
C ARG A 44 -1.83 10.15 0.70
N VAL A 45 -2.74 9.29 0.26
CA VAL A 45 -2.72 8.75 -1.12
C VAL A 45 -3.26 9.80 -2.09
N VAL A 46 -4.36 10.45 -1.74
CA VAL A 46 -4.93 11.57 -2.52
C VAL A 46 -3.91 12.71 -2.66
N ASP A 47 -3.27 13.11 -1.56
CA ASP A 47 -2.25 14.16 -1.56
C ASP A 47 -1.01 13.81 -2.39
N PHE A 48 -0.67 12.52 -2.46
CA PHE A 48 0.39 12.05 -3.34
C PHE A 48 -0.03 12.20 -4.81
N ALA A 49 -1.20 11.69 -5.18
CA ALA A 49 -1.71 11.76 -6.54
C ALA A 49 -1.83 13.20 -7.04
N LYS A 50 -2.37 14.11 -6.21
CA LYS A 50 -2.53 15.54 -6.53
C LYS A 50 -1.22 16.30 -6.71
N LYS A 51 -0.07 15.73 -6.33
CA LYS A 51 1.24 16.33 -6.58
C LYS A 51 1.83 15.94 -7.93
N LEU A 52 1.20 15.00 -8.65
CA LEU A 52 1.64 14.56 -9.97
C LEU A 52 0.90 15.37 -11.04
N PRO A 53 1.59 16.21 -11.84
CA PRO A 53 0.93 17.02 -12.87
C PRO A 53 0.09 16.18 -13.85
N MET A 54 0.64 15.05 -14.29
CA MET A 54 -0.06 14.11 -15.18
C MET A 54 -1.40 13.61 -14.63
N PHE A 55 -1.55 13.53 -13.30
CA PHE A 55 -2.81 13.13 -12.66
C PHE A 55 -3.75 14.34 -12.50
N SER A 56 -3.23 15.47 -12.04
CA SER A 56 -4.03 16.68 -11.82
C SER A 56 -4.64 17.27 -13.08
N GLU A 57 -4.09 16.95 -14.26
CA GLU A 57 -4.61 17.33 -15.56
C GLU A 57 -5.69 16.39 -16.13
N LEU A 58 -6.07 15.32 -15.41
CA LEU A 58 -7.16 14.43 -15.81
C LEU A 58 -8.54 15.00 -15.40
N PRO A 59 -9.63 14.60 -16.06
CA PRO A 59 -10.98 14.88 -15.59
C PRO A 59 -11.18 14.42 -14.14
N CYS A 60 -12.03 15.11 -13.38
CA CYS A 60 -12.30 14.79 -11.98
C CYS A 60 -12.84 13.37 -11.82
N GLU A 61 -13.67 12.94 -12.77
CA GLU A 61 -14.25 11.61 -12.86
C GLU A 61 -13.16 10.53 -12.94
N ASP A 62 -12.19 10.71 -13.83
CA ASP A 62 -11.05 9.79 -13.97
C ASP A 62 -10.17 9.81 -12.71
N GLN A 63 -9.91 10.98 -12.14
CA GLN A 63 -9.16 11.10 -10.88
C GLN A 63 -9.80 10.28 -9.75
N ILE A 64 -11.13 10.32 -9.63
CA ILE A 64 -11.88 9.54 -8.63
C ILE A 64 -11.79 8.04 -8.91
N ILE A 65 -11.93 7.62 -10.17
CA ILE A 65 -11.86 6.21 -10.57
C ILE A 65 -10.48 5.64 -10.25
N LEU A 66 -9.41 6.34 -10.66
CA LEU A 66 -8.03 5.92 -10.41
C LEU A 66 -7.73 5.84 -8.91
N LEU A 67 -8.10 6.88 -8.13
CA LEU A 67 -7.90 6.88 -6.68
C LEU A 67 -8.63 5.73 -6.00
N LYS A 68 -9.89 5.44 -6.38
CA LYS A 68 -10.64 4.30 -5.83
C LYS A 68 -9.99 2.97 -6.20
N GLY A 69 -9.47 2.85 -7.42
CA GLY A 69 -8.82 1.63 -7.91
C GLY A 69 -7.50 1.32 -7.20
N CYS A 70 -6.65 2.33 -6.99
CA CYS A 70 -5.28 2.10 -6.51
C CYS A 70 -5.09 2.30 -4.99
N CYS A 71 -6.09 2.82 -4.26
CA CYS A 71 -5.90 3.23 -2.86
C CYS A 71 -5.34 2.11 -1.99
N MET A 72 -5.96 0.92 -2.06
CA MET A 72 -5.54 -0.24 -1.28
C MET A 72 -4.17 -0.76 -1.72
N GLU A 73 -3.87 -0.75 -3.02
CA GLU A 73 -2.58 -1.18 -3.57
C GLU A 73 -1.44 -0.29 -3.03
N ILE A 74 -1.62 1.03 -3.08
CA ILE A 74 -0.64 2.00 -2.59
C ILE A 74 -0.48 1.90 -1.07
N MET A 75 -1.57 1.78 -0.31
CA MET A 75 -1.49 1.62 1.14
C MET A 75 -0.78 0.31 1.54
N SER A 76 -1.08 -0.78 0.84
CA SER A 76 -0.45 -2.09 1.04
C SER A 76 1.04 -2.02 0.73
N LEU A 77 1.44 -1.40 -0.39
CA LEU A 77 2.85 -1.16 -0.73
C LEU A 77 3.55 -0.35 0.37
N ARG A 78 2.95 0.75 0.83
CA ARG A 78 3.51 1.60 1.90
C ARG A 78 3.68 0.86 3.23
N ALA A 79 2.80 -0.08 3.53
CA ALA A 79 2.95 -0.95 4.70
C ALA A 79 4.07 -1.98 4.47
N ALA A 80 4.07 -2.66 3.32
CA ALA A 80 5.02 -3.70 2.96
C ALA A 80 6.49 -3.21 2.98
N VAL A 81 6.77 -2.02 2.43
CA VAL A 81 8.13 -1.42 2.46
C VAL A 81 8.57 -1.00 3.88
N ARG A 82 7.66 -1.05 4.85
CA ARG A 82 7.92 -0.85 6.29
C ARG A 82 7.76 -2.13 7.09
N TYR A 83 7.92 -3.27 6.43
CA TYR A 83 8.11 -4.54 7.10
C TYR A 83 9.42 -4.53 7.89
N ASP A 84 9.37 -5.03 9.12
CA ASP A 84 10.53 -5.19 9.98
C ASP A 84 10.78 -6.68 10.25
N PRO A 85 11.88 -7.25 9.71
CA PRO A 85 12.19 -8.67 9.91
C PRO A 85 12.48 -9.04 11.37
N GLU A 86 13.00 -8.11 12.19
CA GLU A 86 13.38 -8.38 13.58
C GLU A 86 12.17 -8.63 14.48
N SER A 87 11.10 -7.86 14.29
CA SER A 87 9.87 -7.99 15.07
C SER A 87 8.73 -8.66 14.31
N GLU A 88 8.96 -9.04 13.05
CA GLU A 88 7.97 -9.56 12.10
C GLU A 88 6.67 -8.73 12.04
N THR A 89 6.81 -7.40 11.96
CA THR A 89 5.67 -6.47 11.93
C THR A 89 5.65 -5.59 10.69
N LEU A 90 4.44 -5.18 10.28
CA LEU A 90 4.23 -4.07 9.36
C LEU A 90 4.01 -2.78 10.14
N THR A 91 4.37 -1.63 9.59
CA THR A 91 4.09 -0.32 10.21
C THR A 91 3.02 0.45 9.43
N LEU A 92 1.81 0.48 9.95
CA LEU A 92 0.66 1.19 9.40
C LEU A 92 0.72 2.68 9.74
N SER A 93 0.33 3.53 8.79
CA SER A 93 0.33 5.00 8.92
C SER A 93 1.64 5.65 9.39
N GLY A 94 2.73 4.88 9.45
CA GLY A 94 4.03 5.31 9.97
C GLY A 94 4.16 5.28 11.49
N GLU A 95 3.13 4.83 12.22
CA GLU A 95 3.03 4.97 13.67
C GLU A 95 2.60 3.70 14.41
N MET A 96 1.89 2.77 13.77
CA MET A 96 1.36 1.57 14.42
C MET A 96 2.02 0.31 13.86
N ALA A 97 2.79 -0.40 14.69
CA ALA A 97 3.39 -1.68 14.34
C ALA A 97 2.40 -2.81 14.65
N VAL A 98 2.11 -3.65 13.66
CA VAL A 98 1.11 -4.73 13.77
C VAL A 98 1.72 -6.07 13.39
N LYS A 99 1.36 -7.12 14.11
CA LYS A 99 1.68 -8.52 13.76
C LYS A 99 0.67 -9.05 12.72
N ARG A 100 1.06 -10.14 12.05
CA ARG A 100 0.26 -10.79 10.99
C ARG A 100 -1.16 -11.13 11.44
N GLU A 101 -1.29 -11.78 12.59
CA GLU A 101 -2.59 -12.18 13.14
C GLU A 101 -3.47 -10.99 13.52
N GLN A 102 -2.87 -9.91 14.06
CA GLN A 102 -3.62 -8.71 14.42
C GLN A 102 -4.26 -8.05 13.18
N LEU A 103 -3.49 -7.95 12.10
CA LEU A 103 -3.99 -7.38 10.85
C LEU A 103 -5.02 -8.29 10.16
N LYS A 104 -4.80 -9.61 10.23
CA LYS A 104 -5.71 -10.63 9.69
C LYS A 104 -7.06 -10.59 10.41
N ASN A 105 -7.04 -10.73 11.73
CA ASN A 105 -8.23 -10.78 12.57
C ASN A 105 -8.92 -9.42 12.66
N GLY A 106 -8.21 -8.30 12.50
CA GLY A 106 -8.81 -6.96 12.48
C GLY A 106 -9.48 -6.58 11.17
N GLY A 107 -9.75 -7.53 10.27
CA GLY A 107 -10.68 -7.35 9.15
C GLY A 107 -10.08 -7.50 7.74
N LEU A 108 -8.76 -7.66 7.60
CA LEU A 108 -8.16 -7.92 6.28
C LEU A 108 -8.13 -9.41 5.88
N GLY A 109 -8.32 -10.33 6.82
CA GLY A 109 -8.32 -11.77 6.53
C GLY A 109 -7.06 -12.19 5.78
N VAL A 110 -7.22 -13.00 4.72
CA VAL A 110 -6.12 -13.48 3.86
C VAL A 110 -5.33 -12.37 3.16
N VAL A 111 -5.88 -11.15 3.03
CA VAL A 111 -5.15 -10.01 2.46
C VAL A 111 -3.97 -9.62 3.36
N SER A 112 -4.10 -9.79 4.68
CA SER A 112 -2.98 -9.61 5.61
C SER A 112 -1.78 -10.45 5.18
N ASP A 113 -2.01 -11.74 4.87
CA ASP A 113 -0.94 -12.66 4.51
C ASP A 113 -0.17 -12.22 3.28
N ALA A 114 -0.89 -11.77 2.24
CA ALA A 114 -0.30 -11.25 1.02
C ALA A 114 0.57 -9.99 1.25
N ILE A 115 0.15 -9.06 2.11
CA ILE A 115 0.92 -7.84 2.40
C ILE A 115 2.19 -8.18 3.17
N PHE A 116 2.13 -9.11 4.13
CA PHE A 116 3.32 -9.53 4.86
C PHE A 116 4.30 -10.28 3.97
N ASP A 117 3.82 -11.14 3.08
CA ASP A 117 4.68 -11.90 2.16
C ASP A 117 5.34 -10.98 1.13
N LEU A 118 4.61 -9.96 0.66
CA LEU A 118 5.17 -8.86 -0.13
C LEU A 118 6.25 -8.11 0.67
N GLY A 119 5.96 -7.74 1.92
CA GLY A 119 6.92 -7.02 2.78
C GLY A 119 8.20 -7.82 3.06
N LYS A 120 8.07 -9.12 3.32
CA LYS A 120 9.20 -10.05 3.44
C LYS A 120 10.05 -10.05 2.17
N SER A 121 9.40 -10.19 1.01
CA SER A 121 10.08 -10.21 -0.29
C SER A 121 10.78 -8.88 -0.59
N LEU A 122 10.08 -7.75 -0.41
CA LEU A 122 10.60 -6.40 -0.68
C LEU A 122 11.75 -6.00 0.25
N SER A 123 11.87 -6.59 1.44
CA SER A 123 12.95 -6.27 2.37
C SER A 123 14.35 -6.54 1.79
N ALA A 124 14.47 -7.52 0.88
CA ALA A 124 15.71 -7.82 0.17
C ALA A 124 16.06 -6.78 -0.91
N PHE A 125 15.06 -6.06 -1.43
CA PHE A 125 15.24 -5.10 -2.52
C PHE A 125 15.78 -3.75 -2.04
N ASN A 126 15.72 -3.47 -0.73
CA ASN A 126 16.26 -2.25 -0.14
C ASN A 126 15.79 -0.97 -0.89
N LEU A 127 14.49 -0.94 -1.19
CA LEU A 127 13.87 0.11 -1.99
C LEU A 127 14.07 1.48 -1.36
N ASP A 128 14.47 2.45 -2.17
CA ASP A 128 14.51 3.85 -1.75
C ASP A 128 13.18 4.58 -2.01
N ASP A 129 13.08 5.80 -1.49
CA ASP A 129 11.86 6.61 -1.60
C ASP A 129 11.46 6.89 -3.06
N THR A 130 12.42 6.90 -4.00
CA THR A 130 12.17 7.17 -5.42
C THR A 130 11.55 5.95 -6.08
N GLU A 131 12.06 4.75 -5.79
CA GLU A 131 11.51 3.49 -6.29
C GLU A 131 10.08 3.28 -5.78
N VAL A 132 9.84 3.55 -4.49
CA VAL A 132 8.50 3.49 -3.92
C VAL A 132 7.58 4.56 -4.53
N ALA A 133 8.07 5.77 -4.81
CA ALA A 133 7.27 6.80 -5.49
C ALA A 133 6.88 6.41 -6.91
N LEU A 134 7.81 5.81 -7.67
CA LEU A 134 7.57 5.37 -9.05
C LEU A 134 6.60 4.19 -9.10
N LEU A 135 6.73 3.21 -8.20
CA LEU A 135 5.76 2.12 -8.06
C LEU A 135 4.34 2.65 -7.76
N GLN A 136 4.21 3.63 -6.86
CA GLN A 136 2.91 4.26 -6.58
C GLN A 136 2.34 5.00 -7.79
N ALA A 137 3.18 5.67 -8.58
CA ALA A 137 2.75 6.37 -9.79
C ALA A 137 2.25 5.39 -10.86
N VAL A 138 2.93 4.25 -11.03
CA VAL A 138 2.50 3.17 -11.93
C VAL A 138 1.15 2.58 -11.50
N LEU A 139 0.97 2.27 -10.21
CA LEU A 139 -0.30 1.77 -9.67
C LEU A 139 -1.45 2.78 -9.82
N LEU A 140 -1.15 4.08 -9.66
CA LEU A 140 -2.13 5.15 -9.81
C LEU A 140 -2.59 5.32 -11.25
N MET A 141 -1.68 5.19 -12.23
CA MET A 141 -1.95 5.42 -13.65
C MET A 141 -2.41 4.16 -14.40
N SER A 142 -3.19 3.28 -13.77
CA SER A 142 -3.70 2.08 -14.45
C SER A 142 -4.91 2.38 -15.33
N SER A 143 -4.80 2.15 -16.63
CA SER A 143 -5.84 2.41 -17.63
C SER A 143 -6.90 1.30 -17.73
N ASP A 144 -6.74 0.20 -16.99
CA ASP A 144 -7.62 -0.97 -16.96
C ASP A 144 -8.88 -0.78 -16.09
N ARG A 145 -9.06 0.39 -15.47
CA ARG A 145 -10.21 0.67 -14.60
C ARG A 145 -11.47 0.97 -15.42
N THR A 146 -12.56 0.32 -15.06
CA THR A 146 -13.87 0.51 -15.72
C THR A 146 -14.38 1.95 -15.57
N GLY A 147 -14.80 2.55 -16.68
CA GLY A 147 -15.45 3.87 -16.71
C GLY A 147 -14.53 5.06 -16.94
N LEU A 148 -13.24 4.82 -17.20
CA LEU A 148 -12.29 5.87 -17.55
C LEU A 148 -12.63 6.53 -18.90
N ILE A 149 -12.50 7.85 -18.95
CA ILE A 149 -12.72 8.69 -20.13
C ILE A 149 -11.42 8.81 -20.93
N CYS A 150 -10.30 9.11 -20.27
CA CYS A 150 -9.02 9.39 -20.89
C CYS A 150 -8.05 8.20 -20.89
N VAL A 151 -8.53 7.00 -21.27
CA VAL A 151 -7.76 5.73 -21.24
C VAL A 151 -6.38 5.86 -21.89
N GLU A 152 -6.31 6.33 -23.14
CA GLU A 152 -5.04 6.48 -23.88
C GLU A 152 -4.05 7.45 -23.20
N LYS A 153 -4.56 8.55 -22.63
CA LYS A 153 -3.72 9.53 -21.91
C LYS A 153 -3.14 8.88 -20.64
N ILE A 154 -3.96 8.14 -19.90
CA ILE A 154 -3.56 7.46 -18.67
C ILE A 154 -2.51 6.39 -18.96
N GLU A 155 -2.71 5.57 -20.00
CA GLU A 155 -1.77 4.53 -20.43
C GLU A 155 -0.41 5.15 -20.81
N LYS A 156 -0.40 6.21 -21.61
CA LYS A 156 0.83 6.94 -21.96
C LYS A 156 1.54 7.54 -20.74
N CYS A 157 0.78 8.04 -19.77
CA CYS A 157 1.34 8.51 -18.50
C CYS A 157 1.98 7.34 -17.72
N GLN A 158 1.35 6.17 -17.69
CA GLN A 158 1.88 4.98 -17.04
C GLN A 158 3.18 4.50 -17.70
N GLU A 159 3.21 4.42 -19.03
CA GLU A 159 4.42 4.07 -19.82
C GLU A 159 5.57 5.02 -19.50
N THR A 160 5.29 6.31 -19.36
CA THR A 160 6.29 7.32 -18.99
C THR A 160 6.90 7.03 -17.61
N TYR A 161 6.07 6.68 -16.62
CA TYR A 161 6.55 6.29 -15.30
C TYR A 161 7.29 4.96 -15.29
N LEU A 162 6.84 3.98 -16.08
CA LEU A 162 7.52 2.68 -16.23
C LEU A 162 8.91 2.85 -16.83
N LEU A 163 9.06 3.64 -17.90
CA LEU A 163 10.36 3.91 -18.52
C LEU A 163 11.28 4.67 -17.56
N ALA A 164 10.75 5.67 -16.84
CA ALA A 164 11.51 6.38 -15.81
C ALA A 164 11.96 5.44 -14.69
N PHE A 165 11.11 4.48 -14.31
CA PHE A 165 11.41 3.49 -13.29
C PHE A 165 12.49 2.51 -13.74
N GLU A 166 12.40 1.97 -14.95
CA GLU A 166 13.44 1.13 -15.54
C GLU A 166 14.80 1.84 -15.56
N HIS A 167 14.84 3.08 -16.05
CA HIS A 167 16.07 3.87 -16.04
C HIS A 167 16.61 4.10 -14.63
N TYR A 168 15.74 4.34 -13.65
CA TYR A 168 16.15 4.54 -12.26
C TYR A 168 16.72 3.27 -11.65
N ILE A 169 16.09 2.11 -11.86
CA ILE A 169 16.61 0.81 -11.42
C ILE A 169 17.98 0.53 -12.03
N ASN A 170 18.16 0.79 -13.33
CA ASN A 170 19.46 0.64 -14.01
C ASN A 170 20.53 1.56 -13.41
N TYR A 171 20.16 2.78 -13.04
CA TYR A 171 21.05 3.72 -12.35
C TYR A 171 21.44 3.23 -10.94
N ARG A 172 20.48 2.66 -10.19
CA ARG A 172 20.66 2.16 -8.83
C ARG A 172 21.63 0.98 -8.73
N LYS A 173 21.77 0.20 -9.81
CA LYS A 173 22.66 -0.97 -9.90
C LYS A 173 22.50 -1.89 -8.68
N HIS A 174 21.27 -2.30 -8.42
CA HIS A 174 20.96 -3.22 -7.33
C HIS A 174 21.85 -4.46 -7.40
N ASN A 175 22.53 -4.77 -6.30
CA ASN A 175 23.29 -6.01 -6.14
C ASN A 175 22.35 -7.16 -5.71
N ILE A 176 21.19 -7.22 -6.33
CA ILE A 176 20.30 -8.36 -6.22
C ILE A 176 20.73 -9.20 -7.41
N PRO A 177 21.45 -10.32 -7.19
CA PRO A 177 21.62 -11.28 -8.28
C PRO A 177 20.21 -11.53 -8.80
N HIS A 178 20.06 -11.53 -10.11
CA HIS A 178 18.80 -11.78 -10.82
C HIS A 178 17.91 -12.76 -10.04
N PHE A 179 16.60 -12.72 -10.30
CA PHE A 179 15.86 -13.98 -10.35
C PHE A 179 16.74 -15.20 -10.62
#